data_AF-A0A968SHJ3-F1
#
_entry.id   AF-A0A968SHJ3-F1
#
_cell.length_a   1.000
_cell.length_b   1.000
_cell.length_c   1.000
_cell.angle_alpha   90.00
_cell.angle_beta   90.00
_cell.angle_gamma   90.00
#
_symmetry.space_group_name_H-M   'P 1'
#
loop_
_entity.id
_entity.type
_entity.pdbx_description
1 polymer ?
#
loop_
_entity_poly.entity_id
_entity_poly.type
_entity_poly.pdbx_seq_one_letter_code
_entity_poly.pdbx_strand_id
1 'polypeptide(L)'
;MNLNLVLHNWKCFESVSLSIPTTSFAIVDGNGSGKTSILSAVYSLFENKPWPGTKISESIKKDSEYYGILTSYPKWSLSGQIGSNGRLKNNFQKPKTSPIFSEQKPWPYLFTYLPSDNDWFFKSSSQKLAILDSLLDQSYQDYAKYLRNLENAVKAKNRYLKYCRENEITGDVIMIKQLGDAILLASKSVWLVRSGFLKLLDSKLKDFESWIASNVKDWKVEYRISDSWGIKRPFDEVIGELEVVDYSKIWKKELILGRCFFGAQRDEFEISSDRKAVQNILSRGEKRLLVLFIKNIARQK
;
A
#
# COMPACT_ATOMS: atom_id res chain seq x y z
N MET A 1 -2.26 -30.73 1.92
CA MET A 1 -0.79 -30.53 1.83
C MET A 1 -0.40 -29.55 2.93
N ASN A 2 0.79 -29.66 3.51
CA ASN A 2 1.25 -28.70 4.52
C ASN A 2 2.33 -27.81 3.91
N LEU A 3 2.35 -26.53 4.30
CA LEU A 3 3.43 -25.61 4.02
C LEU A 3 4.51 -25.83 5.09
N ASN A 4 5.60 -26.51 4.73
CA ASN A 4 6.75 -26.62 5.64
C ASN A 4 7.61 -25.36 5.51
N LEU A 5 7.64 -24.54 6.56
CA LEU A 5 8.41 -23.30 6.69
C LEU A 5 9.69 -23.58 7.46
N VAL A 6 10.83 -23.16 6.92
CA VAL A 6 12.13 -23.19 7.59
C VAL A 6 12.69 -21.78 7.65
N LEU A 7 13.07 -21.33 8.84
CA LEU A 7 13.68 -20.02 9.06
C LEU A 7 15.10 -20.20 9.60
N HIS A 8 16.00 -19.33 9.15
CA HIS A 8 17.36 -19.17 9.65
C HIS A 8 17.62 -17.69 9.93
N ASN A 9 18.14 -17.39 11.12
CA ASN A 9 18.51 -16.04 11.55
C ASN A 9 17.43 -14.98 11.26
N TRP A 10 16.17 -15.33 11.53
CA TRP A 10 15.02 -14.46 11.30
C TRP A 10 14.47 -13.93 12.62
N LYS A 11 14.63 -12.62 12.84
CA LYS A 11 14.23 -11.90 14.05
C LYS A 11 14.73 -12.56 15.33
N CYS A 12 13.86 -13.24 16.07
CA CYS A 12 14.23 -13.92 17.32
C CYS A 12 14.78 -15.34 17.09
N PHE A 13 14.56 -15.95 15.92
CA PHE A 13 14.91 -17.35 15.66
C PHE A 13 16.29 -17.48 15.05
N GLU A 14 17.13 -18.33 15.64
CA GLU A 14 18.36 -18.82 14.98
C GLU A 14 18.01 -19.86 13.92
N SER A 15 17.20 -20.85 14.29
CA SER A 15 16.63 -21.84 13.37
C SER A 15 15.25 -22.26 13.87
N VAL A 16 14.28 -22.38 12.97
CA VAL A 16 12.98 -23.00 13.29
C VAL A 16 12.41 -23.70 12.06
N SER A 17 11.78 -24.86 12.26
CA SER A 17 11.05 -25.60 11.23
C SER A 17 9.62 -25.85 11.69
N LEU A 18 8.65 -25.54 10.84
CA LEU A 18 7.22 -25.60 11.15
C LEU A 18 6.47 -26.22 9.98
N SER A 19 5.57 -27.17 10.25
CA SER A 19 4.61 -27.67 9.28
C SER A 19 3.27 -26.94 9.47
N ILE A 20 2.93 -26.02 8.58
CA ILE A 20 1.70 -25.21 8.64
C ILE A 20 0.60 -25.91 7.81
N PRO A 21 -0.54 -26.29 8.41
CA PRO A 21 -1.69 -26.84 7.69
C PRO A 21 -2.28 -25.84 6.68
N THR A 22 -2.82 -26.33 5.55
CA THR A 22 -3.46 -25.46 4.53
C THR A 22 -4.84 -24.92 4.90
N THR A 23 -5.45 -25.37 6.01
CA THR A 23 -6.80 -24.97 6.40
C THR A 23 -6.79 -23.80 7.38
N SER A 24 -6.44 -24.07 8.63
CA SER A 24 -6.33 -23.08 9.70
C SER A 24 -5.22 -23.48 10.66
N PHE A 25 -4.56 -22.48 11.22
CA PHE A 25 -3.43 -22.68 12.12
C PHE A 25 -3.39 -21.53 13.12
N ALA A 26 -3.20 -21.86 14.40
CA ALA A 26 -3.07 -20.89 15.47
C ALA A 26 -1.74 -21.12 16.20
N ILE A 27 -1.00 -20.03 16.45
CA ILE A 27 0.22 -20.04 17.25
C ILE A 27 -0.13 -19.43 18.61
N VAL A 28 -0.09 -20.24 19.67
CA VAL A 28 -0.47 -19.83 21.03
C VAL A 28 0.74 -19.96 21.94
N ASP A 29 1.11 -18.84 22.58
CA ASP A 29 2.29 -18.75 23.44
C ASP A 29 2.31 -17.39 24.19
N GLY A 30 3.25 -17.19 25.10
CA GLY A 30 3.50 -15.93 25.81
C GLY A 30 3.91 -14.77 24.89
N ASN A 31 3.71 -13.53 25.36
CA ASN A 31 4.15 -12.34 24.62
C ASN A 31 5.67 -12.33 24.45
N GLY A 32 6.13 -11.92 23.26
CA GLY A 32 7.56 -11.89 22.93
C GLY A 32 8.15 -13.22 22.42
N SER A 33 7.39 -14.32 22.39
CA SER A 33 7.93 -15.63 21.97
C SER A 33 8.20 -15.79 20.47
N GLY A 34 7.90 -14.77 19.65
CA GLY A 34 8.16 -14.80 18.21
C GLY A 34 6.97 -15.21 17.33
N LYS A 35 5.74 -15.26 17.86
CA LYS A 35 4.52 -15.51 17.07
C LYS A 35 4.42 -14.62 15.82
N THR A 36 4.59 -13.31 15.99
CA THR A 36 4.60 -12.33 14.90
C THR A 36 5.83 -12.49 14.00
N SER A 37 6.95 -13.01 14.52
CA SER A 37 8.15 -13.28 13.72
C SER A 37 7.88 -14.38 12.69
N ILE A 38 7.19 -15.46 13.08
CA ILE A 38 6.74 -16.53 12.18
C ILE A 38 5.82 -15.97 11.09
N LEU A 39 4.78 -15.22 11.48
CA LEU A 39 3.84 -14.60 10.52
C LEU A 39 4.56 -13.65 9.56
N SER A 40 5.54 -12.89 10.06
CA SER A 40 6.33 -11.98 9.23
C SER A 40 7.24 -12.69 8.23
N ALA A 41 7.73 -13.89 8.54
CA ALA A 41 8.49 -14.67 7.58
C ALA A 41 7.61 -15.16 6.43
N VAL A 42 6.43 -15.70 6.76
CA VAL A 42 5.42 -16.10 5.77
C VAL A 42 5.07 -14.91 4.89
N TYR A 43 4.75 -13.76 5.49
CA TYR A 43 4.45 -12.54 4.74
C TYR A 43 5.58 -12.11 3.82
N SER A 44 6.80 -11.99 4.35
CA SER A 44 7.92 -11.53 3.54
C SER A 44 8.28 -12.49 2.42
N LEU A 45 8.14 -13.79 2.63
CA LEU A 45 8.34 -14.78 1.58
C LEU A 45 7.29 -14.65 0.46
N PHE A 46 6.00 -14.58 0.80
CA PHE A 46 4.94 -14.59 -0.21
C PHE A 46 4.76 -13.25 -0.92
N GLU A 47 4.94 -12.13 -0.21
CA GLU A 47 4.77 -10.78 -0.76
C GLU A 47 6.07 -10.17 -1.29
N ASN A 48 7.23 -10.78 -1.00
CA ASN A 48 8.56 -10.21 -1.26
C ASN A 48 8.70 -8.76 -0.74
N LYS A 49 8.10 -8.50 0.42
CA LYS A 49 8.01 -7.20 1.10
C LYS A 49 8.28 -7.36 2.59
N PRO A 50 8.80 -6.33 3.29
CA PRO A 50 8.89 -6.39 4.74
C PRO A 50 7.50 -6.43 5.37
N TRP A 51 7.39 -6.98 6.57
CA TRP A 51 6.16 -6.90 7.36
C TRP A 51 5.67 -5.44 7.47
N PRO A 52 4.35 -5.18 7.44
CA PRO A 52 3.84 -3.82 7.46
C PRO A 52 4.42 -2.98 8.60
N GLY A 53 4.94 -1.79 8.27
CA GLY A 53 5.56 -0.87 9.22
C GLY A 53 7.00 -1.19 9.62
N THR A 54 7.67 -2.14 8.96
CA THR A 54 9.06 -2.55 9.27
C THR A 54 9.97 -2.46 8.05
N LYS A 55 11.29 -2.49 8.26
CA LYS A 55 12.26 -2.69 7.17
C LYS A 55 12.76 -4.13 7.15
N ILE A 56 13.02 -4.67 5.96
CA ILE A 56 13.49 -6.05 5.82
C ILE A 56 14.85 -6.27 6.49
N SER A 57 15.70 -5.23 6.55
CA SER A 57 16.97 -5.23 7.28
C SER A 57 16.81 -5.40 8.80
N GLU A 58 15.66 -5.02 9.36
CA GLU A 58 15.33 -5.19 10.78
C GLU A 58 14.84 -6.61 11.09
N SER A 59 14.64 -7.45 10.06
CA SER A 59 14.23 -8.84 10.22
C SER A 59 15.40 -9.81 10.39
N ILE A 60 16.64 -9.36 10.25
CA ILE A 60 17.83 -10.18 10.52
C ILE A 60 17.96 -10.36 12.03
N LYS A 61 18.25 -11.59 12.47
CA LYS A 61 18.52 -11.86 13.88
C LYS A 61 19.70 -10.98 14.36
N LYS A 62 19.59 -10.49 15.60
CA LYS A 62 20.67 -9.74 16.23
C LYS A 62 21.98 -10.54 16.18
N ASP A 63 23.08 -9.86 15.92
CA ASP A 63 24.43 -10.43 15.82
C ASP A 63 24.60 -11.44 14.66
N SER A 64 23.71 -11.40 13.67
CA SER A 64 23.81 -12.15 12.41
C SER A 64 23.93 -11.23 11.20
N GLU A 65 24.57 -11.70 10.13
CA GLU A 65 24.75 -10.93 8.88
C GLU A 65 23.86 -11.41 7.73
N TYR A 66 23.10 -12.49 7.96
CA TYR A 66 22.24 -13.09 6.94
C TYR A 66 20.97 -13.66 7.55
N TYR A 67 19.97 -13.89 6.69
CA TYR A 67 18.76 -14.63 7.02
C TYR A 67 18.34 -15.55 5.87
N GLY A 68 17.55 -16.57 6.19
CA GLY A 68 16.95 -17.47 5.21
C GLY A 68 15.52 -17.83 5.59
N ILE A 69 14.62 -17.82 4.63
CA ILE A 69 13.25 -18.31 4.73
C ILE A 69 13.04 -19.26 3.56
N LEU A 70 12.63 -20.50 3.84
CA LEU A 70 12.38 -21.51 2.82
C LEU A 70 11.02 -22.17 3.04
N THR A 71 10.36 -22.55 1.95
CA THR A 71 9.18 -23.41 1.98
C THR A 71 9.32 -24.62 1.08
N SER A 72 8.71 -25.75 1.46
CA SER A 72 8.74 -26.96 0.62
C SER A 72 7.64 -26.99 -0.45
N TYR A 73 6.49 -26.38 -0.17
CA TYR A 73 5.35 -26.36 -1.09
C TYR A 73 4.50 -25.08 -0.93
N PRO A 74 4.54 -24.15 -1.90
CA PRO A 74 5.42 -24.15 -3.07
C PRO A 74 6.89 -24.00 -2.65
N LYS A 75 7.84 -24.45 -3.48
CA LYS A 75 9.28 -24.35 -3.19
C LYS A 75 9.78 -22.92 -3.39
N TRP A 76 9.63 -22.08 -2.36
CA TRP A 76 10.02 -20.66 -2.37
C TRP A 76 11.20 -20.46 -1.43
N SER A 77 12.04 -19.47 -1.74
CA SER A 77 13.02 -19.01 -0.79
C SER A 77 13.19 -17.49 -0.85
N LEU A 78 13.36 -16.89 0.32
CA LEU A 78 13.80 -15.52 0.49
C LEU A 78 15.00 -15.55 1.42
N SER A 79 16.13 -15.08 0.94
CA SER A 79 17.34 -14.94 1.73
C SER A 79 17.88 -13.53 1.59
N GLY A 80 18.63 -13.08 2.58
CA GLY A 80 19.34 -11.82 2.48
C GLY A 80 20.64 -11.88 3.25
N GLN A 81 21.64 -11.17 2.75
CA GLN A 81 22.96 -11.05 3.36
C GLN A 81 23.43 -9.59 3.32
N ILE A 82 24.01 -9.11 4.42
CA ILE A 82 24.68 -7.82 4.49
C ILE A 82 26.01 -7.94 3.74
N GLY A 83 26.16 -7.18 2.66
CA GLY A 83 27.43 -7.12 1.93
C GLY A 83 28.46 -6.27 2.67
N SER A 84 29.72 -6.32 2.21
CA SER A 84 30.83 -5.52 2.76
C SER A 84 30.57 -4.00 2.76
N ASN A 85 29.65 -3.52 1.92
CA ASN A 85 29.21 -2.12 1.88
C ASN A 85 28.11 -1.78 2.90
N GLY A 86 27.78 -2.70 3.81
CA GLY A 86 26.71 -2.55 4.80
C GLY A 86 25.30 -2.62 4.23
N ARG A 87 25.14 -2.90 2.92
CA ARG A 87 23.82 -2.99 2.27
C ARG A 87 23.32 -4.42 2.25
N LEU A 88 22.06 -4.59 2.61
CA LEU A 88 21.36 -5.86 2.51
C LEU A 88 21.07 -6.19 1.03
N LYS A 89 21.56 -7.34 0.57
CA LYS A 89 21.23 -7.92 -0.73
C LYS A 89 20.26 -9.08 -0.54
N ASN A 90 19.04 -8.92 -1.06
CA ASN A 90 18.03 -9.98 -1.02
C ASN A 90 18.09 -10.85 -2.28
N ASN A 91 17.86 -12.14 -2.10
CA ASN A 91 17.70 -13.12 -3.15
C ASN A 91 16.36 -13.84 -2.94
N PHE A 92 15.46 -13.66 -3.89
CA PHE A 92 14.12 -14.23 -3.88
C PHE A 92 13.98 -15.23 -5.02
N GLN A 93 13.63 -16.47 -4.70
CA GLN A 93 13.46 -17.54 -5.67
C GLN A 93 12.06 -18.12 -5.57
N LYS A 94 11.39 -18.19 -6.72
CA LYS A 94 10.09 -18.84 -6.91
C LYS A 94 10.23 -20.02 -7.87
N PRO A 95 9.37 -21.04 -7.79
CA PRO A 95 9.27 -22.07 -8.82
C PRO A 95 9.03 -21.40 -10.16
N LYS A 96 9.73 -21.86 -11.20
CA LYS A 96 9.43 -21.45 -12.57
C LYS A 96 8.02 -21.96 -12.91
N THR A 97 7.06 -21.05 -13.02
CA THR A 97 5.76 -21.38 -13.62
C THR A 97 5.96 -21.58 -15.12
N SER A 98 5.44 -22.67 -15.67
CA SER A 98 5.37 -22.85 -17.12
C SER A 98 4.66 -21.65 -17.75
N PRO A 99 5.17 -21.07 -18.86
CA PRO A 99 4.54 -19.91 -19.51
C PRO A 99 3.08 -20.16 -19.95
N ILE A 100 2.68 -21.43 -20.08
CA ILE A 100 1.33 -21.86 -20.51
C ILE A 100 0.24 -21.56 -19.46
N PHE A 101 0.60 -21.34 -18.19
CA PHE A 101 -0.35 -21.03 -17.10
C PHE A 101 -0.15 -19.62 -16.49
N SER A 102 0.44 -18.71 -17.26
CA SER A 102 0.97 -17.42 -16.75
C SER A 102 -0.07 -16.35 -16.38
N GLU A 103 -1.36 -16.58 -16.63
CA GLU A 103 -2.42 -15.59 -16.33
C GLU A 103 -2.99 -15.68 -14.90
N GLN A 104 -2.79 -16.79 -14.19
CA GLN A 104 -3.20 -16.90 -12.79
C GLN A 104 -1.97 -16.75 -11.89
N LYS A 105 -2.01 -15.80 -10.93
CA LYS A 105 -1.10 -15.86 -9.78
C LYS A 105 -1.30 -17.26 -9.17
N PRO A 106 -0.31 -18.14 -9.20
CA PRO A 106 -0.53 -19.54 -8.84
C PRO A 106 -0.86 -19.70 -7.35
N TRP A 107 -0.57 -18.69 -6.51
CA TRP A 107 -0.67 -18.75 -5.05
C TRP A 107 -1.63 -17.68 -4.51
N PRO A 108 -2.30 -17.95 -3.38
CA PRO A 108 -3.33 -17.07 -2.86
C PRO A 108 -2.75 -15.70 -2.49
N TYR A 109 -3.51 -14.65 -2.76
CA TYR A 109 -3.25 -13.33 -2.21
C TYR A 109 -3.16 -13.40 -0.68
N LEU A 110 -2.05 -12.94 -0.12
CA LEU A 110 -1.86 -12.93 1.33
C LEU A 110 -2.36 -11.60 1.90
N PHE A 111 -3.43 -11.67 2.67
CA PHE A 111 -3.92 -10.53 3.44
C PHE A 111 -3.54 -10.66 4.90
N THR A 112 -3.08 -9.57 5.48
CA THR A 112 -2.86 -9.45 6.93
C THR A 112 -3.99 -8.63 7.54
N TYR A 113 -4.35 -8.93 8.79
CA TYR A 113 -5.14 -8.06 9.63
C TYR A 113 -4.35 -7.82 10.92
N LEU A 114 -3.98 -6.56 11.14
CA LEU A 114 -3.12 -6.13 12.23
C LEU A 114 -3.91 -5.26 13.21
N PRO A 115 -3.51 -5.22 14.50
CA PRO A 115 -4.12 -4.30 15.46
C PRO A 115 -4.13 -2.84 14.99
N SER A 116 -3.09 -2.40 14.26
CA SER A 116 -2.95 -1.05 13.70
C SER A 116 -3.95 -0.71 12.59
N ASP A 117 -4.57 -1.73 11.98
CA ASP A 117 -5.58 -1.53 10.94
C ASP A 117 -6.87 -0.94 11.52
N ASN A 118 -7.10 -1.14 12.81
CA ASN A 118 -8.27 -0.61 13.53
C ASN A 118 -8.31 0.92 13.53
N ASP A 119 -7.14 1.54 13.38
CA ASP A 119 -7.01 2.97 13.38
C ASP A 119 -7.15 3.58 11.98
N TRP A 120 -7.34 2.77 10.92
CA TRP A 120 -7.32 3.25 9.53
C TRP A 120 -8.18 4.52 9.36
N PHE A 121 -9.43 4.52 9.83
CA PHE A 121 -10.33 5.65 9.67
C PHE A 121 -10.00 6.89 10.53
N PHE A 122 -9.14 6.75 11.53
CA PHE A 122 -8.66 7.86 12.38
C PHE A 122 -7.34 8.46 11.90
N LYS A 123 -6.65 7.82 10.95
CA LYS A 123 -5.38 8.30 10.43
C LYS A 123 -5.56 9.56 9.55
N SER A 124 -4.46 10.27 9.30
CA SER A 124 -4.45 11.39 8.33
C SER A 124 -4.73 10.91 6.90
N SER A 125 -5.14 11.80 5.99
CA SER A 125 -5.44 11.46 4.59
C SER A 125 -4.30 10.70 3.92
N SER A 126 -3.04 11.14 4.09
CA SER A 126 -1.87 10.48 3.50
C SER A 126 -1.65 9.08 4.04
N GLN A 127 -1.91 8.85 5.33
CA GLN A 127 -1.81 7.53 5.94
C GLN A 127 -2.96 6.61 5.51
N LYS A 128 -4.20 7.13 5.39
CA LYS A 128 -5.33 6.38 4.82
C LYS A 128 -5.02 5.95 3.39
N LEU A 129 -4.44 6.85 2.61
CA LEU A 129 -4.03 6.61 1.24
C LEU A 129 -2.93 5.55 1.15
N ALA A 130 -1.91 5.62 1.99
CA ALA A 130 -0.84 4.60 2.02
C ALA A 130 -1.36 3.19 2.34
N ILE A 131 -2.38 3.07 3.22
CA ILE A 131 -3.03 1.79 3.50
C ILE A 131 -3.83 1.30 2.29
N LEU A 132 -4.60 2.20 1.64
CA LEU A 132 -5.31 1.87 0.40
C LEU A 132 -4.33 1.42 -0.69
N ASP A 133 -3.23 2.14 -0.88
CA ASP A 133 -2.21 1.83 -1.89
C ASP A 133 -1.56 0.48 -1.64
N SER A 134 -1.25 0.17 -0.37
CA SER A 134 -0.75 -1.15 0.01
C SER A 134 -1.75 -2.27 -0.27
N LEU A 135 -3.05 -2.00 -0.13
CA LEU A 135 -4.10 -2.97 -0.43
C LEU A 135 -4.21 -3.18 -1.95
N LEU A 136 -4.21 -2.10 -2.72
CA LEU A 136 -4.28 -2.14 -4.18
C LEU A 136 -3.04 -2.80 -4.80
N ASP A 137 -1.86 -2.58 -4.22
CA ASP A 137 -0.61 -3.24 -4.62
C ASP A 137 -0.67 -4.77 -4.42
N GLN A 138 -1.37 -5.25 -3.38
CA GLN A 138 -1.58 -6.69 -3.18
C GLN A 138 -2.57 -7.24 -4.23
N SER A 139 -3.62 -6.49 -4.55
CA SER A 139 -4.74 -6.94 -5.39
C SER A 139 -4.58 -6.73 -6.90
N TYR A 140 -3.76 -5.78 -7.37
CA TYR A 140 -3.71 -5.39 -8.79
C TYR A 140 -2.29 -5.50 -9.36
N GLN A 141 -2.13 -6.28 -10.44
CA GLN A 141 -0.84 -6.74 -10.99
C GLN A 141 0.17 -5.64 -11.34
N ASP A 142 -0.28 -4.44 -11.72
CA ASP A 142 0.58 -3.32 -12.13
C ASP A 142 0.60 -2.14 -11.16
N TYR A 143 -0.17 -2.20 -10.07
CA TYR A 143 -0.36 -1.03 -9.21
C TYR A 143 0.95 -0.56 -8.57
N ALA A 144 1.81 -1.50 -8.13
CA ALA A 144 3.14 -1.19 -7.63
C ALA A 144 3.99 -0.37 -8.62
N LYS A 145 3.88 -0.70 -9.92
CA LYS A 145 4.61 -0.01 -10.99
C LYS A 145 4.05 1.40 -11.17
N TYR A 146 2.73 1.57 -11.19
CA TYR A 146 2.09 2.88 -11.31
C TYR A 146 2.46 3.79 -10.14
N LEU A 147 2.40 3.27 -8.90
CA LEU A 147 2.75 4.03 -7.71
C LEU A 147 4.22 4.45 -7.72
N ARG A 148 5.14 3.55 -8.11
CA ARG A 148 6.58 3.87 -8.22
C ARG A 148 6.85 4.95 -9.27
N ASN A 149 6.16 4.91 -10.40
CA ASN A 149 6.30 5.95 -11.43
C ASN A 149 5.86 7.32 -10.91
N LEU A 150 4.74 7.36 -10.19
CA LEU A 150 4.26 8.57 -9.53
C LEU A 150 5.26 9.10 -8.49
N GLU A 151 5.75 8.23 -7.59
CA GLU A 151 6.73 8.60 -6.56
C GLU A 151 8.01 9.18 -7.17
N ASN A 152 8.50 8.57 -8.25
CA ASN A 152 9.68 9.07 -8.96
C ASN A 152 9.44 10.45 -9.60
N ALA A 153 8.30 10.64 -10.26
CA ALA A 153 7.95 11.93 -10.86
C ALA A 153 7.81 13.03 -9.81
N VAL A 154 7.11 12.74 -8.69
CA VAL A 154 6.96 13.65 -7.56
C VAL A 154 8.32 13.97 -6.93
N LYS A 155 9.19 12.97 -6.75
CA LYS A 155 10.53 13.15 -6.20
C LYS A 155 11.39 14.04 -7.09
N ALA A 156 11.32 13.86 -8.41
CA ALA A 156 12.02 14.71 -9.38
C ALA A 156 11.56 16.16 -9.27
N LYS A 157 10.23 16.41 -9.27
CA LYS A 157 9.68 17.76 -9.12
C LYS A 157 10.03 18.39 -7.78
N ASN A 158 9.88 17.66 -6.67
CA ASN A 158 10.22 18.18 -5.35
C ASN A 158 11.71 18.51 -5.21
N ARG A 159 12.60 17.70 -5.80
CA ARG A 159 14.04 18.00 -5.83
C ARG A 159 14.31 19.31 -6.57
N TYR A 160 13.68 19.50 -7.73
CA TYR A 160 13.83 20.73 -8.51
C TYR A 160 13.31 21.96 -7.77
N LEU A 161 12.10 21.88 -7.18
CA LEU A 161 11.53 22.97 -6.39
C LEU A 161 12.40 23.32 -5.17
N LYS A 162 12.92 22.31 -4.48
CA LYS A 162 13.82 22.49 -3.35
C LYS A 162 15.13 23.16 -3.77
N TYR A 163 15.74 22.69 -4.86
CA TYR A 163 16.92 23.32 -5.44
C TYR A 163 16.67 24.79 -5.79
N CYS A 164 15.54 25.09 -6.42
CA CYS A 164 15.23 26.46 -6.80
C CYS A 164 15.07 27.37 -5.57
N ARG A 165 14.38 26.89 -4.54
CA ARG A 165 14.20 27.60 -3.27
C ARG A 165 15.52 27.83 -2.53
N GLU A 166 16.39 26.82 -2.48
CA GLU A 166 17.68 26.91 -1.77
C GLU A 166 18.69 27.82 -2.46
N ASN A 167 18.57 28.02 -3.77
CA ASN A 167 19.44 28.89 -4.57
C ASN A 167 18.75 30.21 -4.97
N GLU A 168 17.57 30.49 -4.42
CA GLU A 168 16.79 31.72 -4.69
C GLU A 168 16.54 32.00 -6.18
N ILE A 169 16.46 30.95 -7.00
CA ILE A 169 16.13 31.08 -8.42
C ILE A 169 14.61 30.96 -8.63
N THR A 170 14.10 31.73 -9.58
CA THR A 170 12.67 31.76 -9.93
C THR A 170 12.15 30.44 -10.50
N GLY A 171 13.03 29.56 -10.98
CA GLY A 171 12.66 28.29 -11.62
C GLY A 171 12.26 28.48 -13.07
N ASP A 172 12.71 27.56 -13.92
CA ASP A 172 12.37 27.49 -15.34
C ASP A 172 10.95 26.95 -15.50
N VAL A 173 10.08 27.76 -16.09
CA VAL A 173 8.67 27.44 -16.35
C VAL A 173 8.53 26.21 -17.24
N ILE A 174 9.42 26.02 -18.22
CA ILE A 174 9.41 24.86 -19.11
C ILE A 174 9.72 23.59 -18.30
N MET A 175 10.76 23.64 -17.47
CA MET A 175 11.13 22.52 -16.59
C MET A 175 10.00 22.17 -15.60
N ILE A 176 9.39 23.18 -14.99
CA ILE A 176 8.25 23.00 -14.07
C ILE A 176 7.08 22.31 -14.79
N LYS A 177 6.76 22.75 -16.01
CA LYS A 177 5.71 22.17 -16.84
C LYS A 177 6.01 20.71 -17.17
N GLN A 178 7.21 20.39 -17.66
CA GLN A 178 7.61 19.02 -18.00
C GLN A 178 7.55 18.08 -16.80
N LEU A 179 8.05 18.51 -15.64
CA LEU A 179 7.98 17.75 -14.40
C LEU A 179 6.53 17.58 -13.90
N GLY A 180 5.70 18.61 -14.12
CA GLY A 180 4.26 18.55 -13.87
C GLY A 180 3.56 17.51 -14.75
N ASP A 181 3.80 17.54 -16.06
CA ASP A 181 3.19 16.62 -17.03
C ASP A 181 3.58 15.16 -16.75
N ALA A 182 4.82 14.93 -16.30
CA ALA A 182 5.24 13.62 -15.81
C ALA A 182 4.41 13.13 -14.60
N ILE A 183 4.08 14.03 -13.66
CA ILE A 183 3.20 13.70 -12.52
C ILE A 183 1.78 13.46 -13.00
N LEU A 184 1.25 14.28 -13.91
CA LEU A 184 -0.09 14.09 -14.47
C LEU A 184 -0.22 12.71 -15.13
N LEU A 185 0.73 12.37 -16.00
CA LEU A 185 0.76 11.09 -16.71
C LEU A 185 0.81 9.91 -15.73
N ALA A 186 1.69 9.97 -14.72
CA ALA A 186 1.78 8.92 -13.72
C ALA A 186 0.54 8.85 -12.81
N SER A 187 -0.09 9.99 -12.51
CA SER A 187 -1.29 10.08 -11.67
C SER A 187 -2.50 9.44 -12.34
N LYS A 188 -2.66 9.56 -13.66
CA LYS A 188 -3.78 8.98 -14.41
C LYS A 188 -3.94 7.47 -14.15
N SER A 189 -2.85 6.70 -14.22
CA SER A 189 -2.89 5.25 -13.95
C SER A 189 -3.29 4.93 -12.51
N VAL A 190 -2.77 5.69 -11.53
CA VAL A 190 -3.10 5.50 -10.11
C VAL A 190 -4.56 5.85 -9.83
N TRP A 191 -5.04 6.96 -10.38
CA TRP A 191 -6.41 7.43 -10.24
C TRP A 191 -7.44 6.46 -10.84
N LEU A 192 -7.13 5.83 -11.98
CA LEU A 192 -8.01 4.83 -12.58
C LEU A 192 -8.20 3.61 -11.67
N VAL A 193 -7.12 3.08 -11.10
CA VAL A 193 -7.22 1.91 -10.19
C VAL A 193 -7.91 2.30 -8.89
N ARG A 194 -7.55 3.43 -8.27
CA ARG A 194 -8.18 3.90 -7.03
C ARG A 194 -9.67 4.19 -7.21
N SER A 195 -10.06 4.92 -8.26
CA SER A 195 -11.46 5.22 -8.51
C SER A 195 -12.27 3.96 -8.80
N GLY A 196 -11.72 3.02 -9.58
CA GLY A 196 -12.35 1.73 -9.84
C GLY A 196 -12.58 0.92 -8.56
N PHE A 197 -11.59 0.87 -7.67
CA PHE A 197 -11.75 0.19 -6.37
C PHE A 197 -12.73 0.90 -5.44
N LEU A 198 -12.65 2.23 -5.32
CA LEU A 198 -13.52 3.00 -4.43
C LEU A 198 -14.98 2.97 -4.90
N LYS A 199 -15.25 2.96 -6.20
CA LYS A 199 -16.60 2.75 -6.76
C LYS A 199 -17.11 1.33 -6.49
N LEU A 200 -16.25 0.32 -6.62
CA LEU A 200 -16.61 -1.04 -6.23
C LEU A 200 -16.95 -1.11 -4.74
N LEU A 201 -16.12 -0.52 -3.88
CA LEU A 201 -16.38 -0.45 -2.45
C LEU A 201 -17.73 0.21 -2.16
N ASP A 202 -18.00 1.38 -2.76
CA ASP A 202 -19.26 2.10 -2.63
C ASP A 202 -20.47 1.19 -2.93
N SER A 203 -20.45 0.52 -4.10
CA SER A 203 -21.52 -0.41 -4.49
C SER A 203 -21.70 -1.62 -3.56
N LYS A 204 -20.65 -1.97 -2.79
CA LYS A 204 -20.63 -3.12 -1.89
C LYS A 204 -20.91 -2.76 -0.45
N LEU A 205 -20.84 -1.49 -0.04
CA LEU A 205 -21.06 -1.10 1.35
C LEU A 205 -22.44 -1.48 1.88
N LYS A 206 -23.46 -1.60 1.02
CA LYS A 206 -24.76 -2.12 1.44
C LYS A 206 -24.69 -3.57 1.94
N ASP A 207 -23.82 -4.40 1.36
CA ASP A 207 -23.64 -5.80 1.80
C ASP A 207 -23.04 -5.86 3.22
N PHE A 208 -22.28 -4.84 3.63
CA PHE A 208 -21.70 -4.71 4.97
C PHE A 208 -22.76 -4.54 6.06
N GLU A 209 -23.97 -4.05 5.74
CA GLU A 209 -25.07 -3.90 6.70
C GLU A 209 -25.41 -5.26 7.37
N SER A 210 -25.26 -6.38 6.65
CA SER A 210 -25.48 -7.72 7.20
C SER A 210 -24.42 -8.19 8.20
N TRP A 211 -23.29 -7.48 8.31
CA TRP A 211 -22.18 -7.84 9.21
C TRP A 211 -22.30 -7.15 10.57
N ILE A 212 -23.23 -6.20 10.72
CA ILE A 212 -23.35 -5.34 11.91
C ILE A 212 -24.80 -5.32 12.38
N ALA A 213 -25.01 -5.16 13.68
CA ALA A 213 -26.36 -5.04 14.24
C ALA A 213 -26.93 -3.62 14.13
N SER A 214 -26.06 -2.62 13.99
CA SER A 214 -26.44 -1.22 13.85
C SER A 214 -27.17 -0.97 12.52
N ASN A 215 -28.28 -0.25 12.57
CA ASN A 215 -29.06 0.12 11.39
C ASN A 215 -28.45 1.36 10.68
N VAL A 216 -27.27 1.19 10.12
CA VAL A 216 -26.49 2.22 9.41
C VAL A 216 -26.80 2.11 7.91
N LYS A 217 -27.23 3.21 7.28
CA LYS A 217 -27.73 3.24 5.90
C LYS A 217 -27.12 4.37 5.08
N ASP A 218 -27.53 4.49 3.82
CA ASP A 218 -27.15 5.61 2.94
C ASP A 218 -25.63 5.81 2.85
N TRP A 219 -24.93 4.69 2.63
CA TRP A 219 -23.49 4.66 2.47
C TRP A 219 -23.03 5.51 1.28
N LYS A 220 -21.91 6.19 1.48
CA LYS A 220 -21.24 6.96 0.41
C LYS A 220 -19.73 6.93 0.60
N VAL A 221 -19.03 6.60 -0.49
CA VAL A 221 -17.58 6.78 -0.63
C VAL A 221 -17.33 7.99 -1.50
N GLU A 222 -16.73 9.03 -0.92
CA GLU A 222 -16.30 10.20 -1.67
C GLU A 222 -14.81 10.14 -1.93
N TYR A 223 -14.42 10.25 -3.20
CA TYR A 223 -13.02 10.28 -3.63
C TYR A 223 -12.68 11.64 -4.24
N ARG A 224 -11.69 12.33 -3.68
CA ARG A 224 -11.28 13.68 -4.09
C ARG A 224 -9.84 13.72 -4.55
N ILE A 225 -9.62 14.29 -5.74
CA ILE A 225 -8.30 14.53 -6.32
C ILE A 225 -8.00 16.02 -6.35
N SER A 226 -6.75 16.38 -6.61
CA SER A 226 -6.37 17.78 -6.82
C SER A 226 -6.68 18.20 -8.26
N ASP A 227 -7.39 19.31 -8.43
CA ASP A 227 -7.55 19.97 -9.73
C ASP A 227 -6.25 20.69 -10.17
N SER A 228 -6.28 21.38 -11.31
CA SER A 228 -5.14 22.12 -11.86
C SER A 228 -4.60 23.24 -10.95
N TRP A 229 -5.37 23.66 -9.95
CA TRP A 229 -5.01 24.66 -8.95
C TRP A 229 -4.53 24.04 -7.63
N GLY A 230 -4.52 22.71 -7.55
CA GLY A 230 -4.18 21.96 -6.34
C GLY A 230 -5.33 21.88 -5.32
N ILE A 231 -6.53 22.31 -5.69
CA ILE A 231 -7.73 22.30 -4.83
C ILE A 231 -8.37 20.92 -4.89
N LYS A 232 -8.87 20.44 -3.75
CA LYS A 232 -9.54 19.14 -3.65
C LYS A 232 -10.96 19.21 -4.16
N ARG A 233 -11.28 18.34 -5.11
CA ARG A 233 -12.60 18.23 -5.74
C ARG A 233 -12.94 16.77 -6.06
N PRO A 234 -14.22 16.40 -6.15
CA PRO A 234 -14.64 15.03 -6.49
C PRO A 234 -13.99 14.54 -7.78
N PHE A 235 -13.54 13.28 -7.78
CA PHE A 235 -12.83 12.67 -8.91
C PHE A 235 -13.60 12.79 -10.23
N ASP A 236 -14.89 12.45 -10.21
CA ASP A 236 -15.73 12.42 -11.40
C ASP A 236 -15.99 13.82 -12.00
N GLU A 237 -15.88 14.88 -11.20
CA GLU A 237 -16.02 16.27 -11.67
C GLU A 237 -14.76 16.79 -12.36
N VAL A 238 -13.59 16.25 -12.01
CA VAL A 238 -12.29 16.85 -12.37
C VAL A 238 -11.56 16.04 -13.43
N ILE A 239 -11.70 14.71 -13.43
CA ILE A 239 -10.84 13.84 -14.24
C ILE A 239 -10.92 14.14 -15.74
N GLY A 240 -12.08 14.54 -16.25
CA GLY A 240 -12.28 14.93 -17.65
C GLY A 240 -11.61 16.25 -18.04
N GLU A 241 -11.36 17.14 -17.07
CA GLU A 241 -10.71 18.43 -17.30
C GLU A 241 -9.18 18.34 -17.26
N LEU A 242 -8.63 17.25 -16.69
CA LEU A 242 -7.18 17.06 -16.47
C LEU A 242 -6.43 16.51 -17.70
N GLU A 243 -6.83 16.95 -18.90
CA GLU A 243 -6.00 16.74 -20.09
C GLU A 243 -4.77 17.65 -20.08
N VAL A 244 -4.95 18.90 -19.65
CA VAL A 244 -3.88 19.90 -19.55
C VAL A 244 -3.98 20.60 -18.19
N VAL A 245 -2.86 20.64 -17.47
CA VAL A 245 -2.77 21.34 -16.19
C VAL A 245 -2.08 22.67 -16.39
N ASP A 246 -2.75 23.74 -15.95
CA ASP A 246 -2.17 25.08 -15.95
C ASP A 246 -1.26 25.27 -14.74
N TYR A 247 -0.01 24.81 -14.86
CA TYR A 247 0.97 24.91 -13.77
C TYR A 247 1.30 26.35 -13.40
N SER A 248 1.03 27.34 -14.27
CA SER A 248 1.36 28.75 -14.06
C SER A 248 0.73 29.35 -12.79
N LYS A 249 -0.33 28.71 -12.28
CA LYS A 249 -1.08 29.14 -11.11
C LYS A 249 -0.65 28.47 -9.81
N ILE A 250 -0.09 27.27 -9.88
CA ILE A 250 0.30 26.49 -8.70
C ILE A 250 1.81 26.57 -8.41
N TRP A 251 2.63 26.80 -9.44
CA TRP A 251 4.09 26.68 -9.31
C TRP A 251 4.71 27.68 -8.33
N LYS A 252 4.22 28.93 -8.28
CA LYS A 252 4.74 29.95 -7.34
C LYS A 252 4.59 29.46 -5.90
N LYS A 253 3.43 28.89 -5.58
CA LYS A 253 3.13 28.29 -4.27
C LYS A 253 3.98 27.04 -4.02
N GLU A 254 4.14 26.19 -5.03
CA GLU A 254 5.00 25.00 -4.96
C GLU A 254 6.48 25.34 -4.72
N LEU A 255 6.96 26.41 -5.35
CA LEU A 255 8.34 26.91 -5.23
C LEU A 255 8.62 27.44 -3.82
N ILE A 256 7.76 28.34 -3.32
CA ILE A 256 7.86 28.89 -1.95
C ILE A 256 7.89 27.74 -0.92
N LEU A 257 6.99 26.77 -1.07
CA LEU A 257 6.86 25.67 -0.10
C LEU A 257 7.81 24.51 -0.38
N GLY A 258 8.54 24.51 -1.49
CA GLY A 258 9.49 23.49 -1.91
C GLY A 258 8.88 22.10 -2.11
N ARG A 259 7.60 22.02 -2.50
CA ARG A 259 6.89 20.74 -2.69
C ARG A 259 5.73 20.85 -3.67
N CYS A 260 5.44 19.75 -4.36
CA CYS A 260 4.32 19.62 -5.29
C CYS A 260 2.95 19.60 -4.58
N PHE A 261 1.97 20.30 -5.16
CA PHE A 261 0.58 20.38 -4.68
C PHE A 261 -0.43 19.69 -5.61
N PHE A 262 0.03 19.12 -6.72
CA PHE A 262 -0.80 18.43 -7.70
C PHE A 262 -0.39 16.95 -7.87
N GLY A 263 -1.35 16.08 -8.15
CA GLY A 263 -1.12 14.65 -8.44
C GLY A 263 -1.67 13.68 -7.38
N ALA A 264 -1.67 12.41 -7.75
CA ALA A 264 -2.32 11.34 -7.00
C ALA A 264 -1.75 11.11 -5.59
N GLN A 265 -0.51 11.54 -5.31
CA GLN A 265 0.10 11.42 -3.98
C GLN A 265 -0.62 12.22 -2.89
N ARG A 266 -1.56 13.09 -3.29
CA ARG A 266 -2.32 13.94 -2.37
C ARG A 266 -3.77 13.53 -2.24
N ASP A 267 -4.24 12.50 -2.95
CA ASP A 267 -5.66 12.17 -3.00
C ASP A 267 -6.26 11.92 -1.61
N GLU A 268 -7.57 12.11 -1.52
CA GLU A 268 -8.31 11.90 -0.29
C GLU A 268 -9.54 11.05 -0.59
N PHE A 269 -9.93 10.22 0.38
CA PHE A 269 -11.21 9.55 0.34
C PHE A 269 -11.86 9.55 1.72
N GLU A 270 -13.18 9.57 1.74
CA GLU A 270 -13.99 9.48 2.95
C GLU A 270 -15.12 8.47 2.75
N ILE A 271 -15.34 7.65 3.77
CA ILE A 271 -16.50 6.75 3.84
C ILE A 271 -17.45 7.36 4.86
N SER A 272 -18.70 7.51 4.49
CA SER A 272 -19.75 8.08 5.31
C SER A 272 -21.04 7.27 5.20
N SER A 273 -21.90 7.43 6.20
CA SER A 273 -23.28 6.97 6.20
C SER A 273 -24.12 8.02 6.93
N ASP A 274 -25.36 8.23 6.48
CA ASP A 274 -26.26 9.27 7.01
C ASP A 274 -25.58 10.66 7.09
N ARG A 275 -24.73 10.97 6.09
CA ARG A 275 -23.91 12.19 5.99
C ARG A 275 -22.88 12.39 7.10
N LYS A 276 -22.60 11.36 7.91
CA LYS A 276 -21.58 11.37 8.95
C LYS A 276 -20.47 10.37 8.59
N ALA A 277 -19.24 10.77 8.82
CA ALA A 277 -18.09 9.92 8.54
C ALA A 277 -18.07 8.68 9.46
N VAL A 278 -17.66 7.52 8.93
CA VAL A 278 -17.72 6.23 9.64
C VAL A 278 -16.94 6.21 10.96
N GLN A 279 -15.90 7.04 11.08
CA GLN A 279 -15.13 7.17 12.32
C GLN A 279 -15.97 7.68 13.50
N ASN A 280 -17.06 8.40 13.23
CA ASN A 280 -17.90 9.04 14.25
C ASN A 280 -19.17 8.25 14.59
N ILE A 281 -19.58 7.30 13.74
CA ILE A 281 -20.85 6.57 13.89
C ILE A 281 -20.66 5.09 14.22
N LEU A 282 -19.61 4.46 13.70
CA LEU A 282 -19.36 3.04 13.94
C LEU A 282 -18.67 2.85 15.29
N SER A 283 -19.07 1.80 16.03
CA SER A 283 -18.35 1.33 17.21
C SER A 283 -16.94 0.84 16.85
N ARG A 284 -16.10 0.62 17.86
CA ARG A 284 -14.76 0.03 17.63
C ARG A 284 -14.85 -1.34 16.94
N GLY A 285 -15.83 -2.18 17.30
CA GLY A 285 -16.02 -3.50 16.69
C GLY A 285 -16.46 -3.41 15.23
N GLU A 286 -17.41 -2.55 14.92
CA GLU A 286 -17.92 -2.37 13.56
C GLU A 286 -16.85 -1.78 12.63
N LYS A 287 -16.01 -0.88 13.12
CA LYS A 287 -14.84 -0.39 12.36
C LYS A 287 -13.90 -1.52 11.97
N ARG A 288 -13.66 -2.49 12.87
CA ARG A 288 -12.83 -3.67 12.58
C ARG A 288 -13.44 -4.51 11.47
N LEU A 289 -14.75 -4.74 11.56
CA LEU A 289 -15.50 -5.49 10.56
C LEU A 289 -15.49 -4.77 9.21
N LEU A 290 -15.63 -3.44 9.18
CA LEU A 290 -15.55 -2.66 7.96
C LEU A 290 -14.18 -2.79 7.28
N VAL A 291 -13.09 -2.76 8.05
CA VAL A 291 -11.75 -2.98 7.49
C VAL A 291 -11.61 -4.40 6.92
N LEU A 292 -12.08 -5.42 7.64
CA LEU A 292 -12.09 -6.80 7.14
C LEU A 292 -12.93 -6.94 5.87
N PHE A 293 -14.08 -6.29 5.82
CA PHE A 293 -14.97 -6.25 4.67
C PHE A 293 -14.28 -5.63 3.44
N ILE A 294 -13.63 -4.47 3.61
CA ILE A 294 -12.86 -3.80 2.54
C ILE A 294 -11.74 -4.72 2.02
N LYS A 295 -11.00 -5.37 2.93
CA LYS A 295 -9.94 -6.32 2.56
C LYS A 295 -10.49 -7.55 1.82
N ASN A 296 -11.67 -8.03 2.21
CA ASN A 296 -12.35 -9.13 1.55
C ASN A 296 -12.79 -8.77 0.12
N ILE A 297 -13.28 -7.55 -0.11
CA ILE A 297 -13.60 -7.07 -1.46
C ILE A 297 -12.35 -7.05 -2.33
N ALA A 298 -11.23 -6.54 -1.80
CA ALA A 298 -9.98 -6.46 -2.52
C ALA A 298 -9.42 -7.84 -2.91
N ARG A 299 -9.77 -8.90 -2.18
CA ARG A 299 -9.38 -10.29 -2.48
C ARG A 299 -10.13 -10.91 -3.67
N GLN A 300 -11.34 -10.46 -3.97
CA GLN A 300 -12.21 -11.07 -4.99
C GLN A 300 -11.84 -10.65 -6.43
N LYS A 301 -10.73 -9.92 -6.61
CA LYS A 301 -10.17 -9.51 -7.90
C LYS A 301 -8.84 -10.20 -8.14
#